data_AF-A0A417HMF0-F1
#
_entry.id   AF-A0A417HMF0-F1
#
_cell.length_a   1.000
_cell.length_b   1.000
_cell.length_c   1.000
_cell.angle_alpha   90.00
_cell.angle_beta   90.00
_cell.angle_gamma   90.00
#
_symmetry.space_group_name_H-M   'P 1'
#
loop_
_entity.id
_entity.type
_entity.pdbx_description
1 polymer ?
#
loop_
_entity_poly.entity_id
_entity_poly.type
_entity_poly.pdbx_seq_one_letter_code
_entity_poly.pdbx_strand_id
1 'polypeptide(L)'
;MILISQLISAILQVVILTAIPFIFYLFKEKRAKGFFEWIGFKTTENNVFKYMVIIFVSFLVIIILPYLYLYNTNSLTYTGFTVDAYKQYGWSMQTILVILIWAVVQTSLSEEIFFRGFLGNRLFEKLGNGGNIIQAIIFGGIHIVSVVGKGILPMVIIFLLTGGIGYALGWLSKSKADGSIIYGWIIHATVNIISPIVVFMFLI
;
A
#
# COMPACT_ATOMS: atom_id res chain seq x y z
N MET A 1 19.68 -16.20 4.10
CA MET A 1 19.50 -15.62 2.75
C MET A 1 18.21 -14.84 2.60
N ILE A 2 17.05 -15.35 3.06
CA ILE A 2 15.73 -14.69 2.89
C ILE A 2 15.72 -13.22 3.33
N LEU A 3 16.26 -12.90 4.52
CA LEU A 3 16.29 -11.51 4.99
C LEU A 3 17.06 -10.57 4.05
N ILE A 4 18.21 -11.02 3.52
CA ILE A 4 19.01 -10.24 2.57
C ILE A 4 18.26 -10.06 1.26
N SER A 5 17.62 -11.12 0.75
CA SER A 5 16.77 -11.05 -0.45
C SER A 5 15.60 -10.09 -0.28
N GLN A 6 14.94 -10.10 0.88
CA GLN A 6 13.88 -9.17 1.24
C GLN A 6 14.39 -7.72 1.30
N LEU A 7 15.57 -7.48 1.87
CA LEU A 7 16.19 -6.15 1.90
C LEU A 7 16.48 -5.64 0.48
N ILE A 8 17.11 -6.46 -0.37
CA ILE A 8 17.43 -6.11 -1.75
C ILE A 8 16.13 -5.81 -2.52
N SER A 9 15.12 -6.67 -2.39
CA SER A 9 13.81 -6.48 -3.02
C SER A 9 13.13 -5.18 -2.58
N ALA A 10 13.15 -4.87 -1.29
CA ALA A 10 12.60 -3.64 -0.75
C ALA A 10 13.29 -2.39 -1.32
N ILE A 11 14.62 -2.39 -1.32
CA ILE A 11 15.43 -1.29 -1.86
C ILE A 11 15.13 -1.10 -3.35
N LEU A 12 15.15 -2.17 -4.14
CA LEU A 12 14.88 -2.09 -5.58
C LEU A 12 13.49 -1.52 -5.86
N GLN A 13 12.45 -2.01 -5.17
CA GLN A 13 11.09 -1.53 -5.38
C GLN A 13 10.94 -0.05 -5.00
N VAL A 14 11.46 0.37 -3.84
CA VAL A 14 11.42 1.78 -3.41
C VAL A 14 12.18 2.67 -4.40
N VAL A 15 13.37 2.26 -4.82
CA VAL A 15 14.19 3.03 -5.79
C VAL A 15 13.45 3.17 -7.12
N ILE A 16 12.92 2.08 -7.68
CA ILE A 16 12.22 2.12 -8.98
C ILE A 16 10.98 3.01 -8.90
N LEU A 17 10.13 2.82 -7.89
CA LEU A 17 8.89 3.60 -7.75
C LEU A 17 9.11 5.04 -7.32
N THR A 18 10.26 5.37 -6.72
CA THR A 18 10.65 6.76 -6.40
C THR A 18 11.42 7.43 -7.54
N ALA A 19 12.12 6.67 -8.39
CA ALA A 19 12.85 7.22 -9.53
C ALA A 19 11.90 7.88 -10.53
N ILE A 20 10.72 7.27 -10.79
CA ILE A 20 9.70 7.85 -11.70
C ILE A 20 9.27 9.26 -11.24
N PRO A 21 8.77 9.47 -10.00
CA PRO A 21 8.41 10.79 -9.53
C PRO A 21 9.60 11.74 -9.45
N PHE A 22 10.79 11.25 -9.08
CA PHE A 22 11.98 12.08 -8.95
C PHE A 22 12.44 12.63 -10.30
N ILE A 23 12.51 11.78 -11.33
CA ILE A 23 12.87 12.20 -12.69
C ILE A 23 11.83 13.21 -13.21
N PHE A 24 10.54 12.94 -13.04
CA PHE A 24 9.49 13.89 -13.42
C PHE A 24 9.65 15.23 -12.70
N TYR A 25 9.95 15.21 -11.39
CA TYR A 25 10.18 16.41 -10.59
C TYR A 25 11.36 17.22 -11.12
N LEU A 26 12.49 16.57 -11.42
CA LEU A 26 13.66 17.23 -11.98
C LEU A 26 13.36 17.93 -13.32
N PHE A 27 12.58 17.30 -14.20
CA PHE A 27 12.16 17.93 -15.46
C PHE A 27 11.24 19.13 -15.23
N LYS A 28 10.33 19.07 -14.25
CA LYS A 28 9.38 20.15 -13.96
C LYS A 28 10.02 21.32 -13.24
N GLU A 29 10.76 21.06 -12.16
CA GLU A 29 11.28 22.09 -11.25
C GLU A 29 12.72 22.49 -11.54
N LYS A 30 13.45 21.73 -12.38
CA LYS A 30 14.87 21.95 -12.74
C LYS A 30 15.81 22.00 -11.53
N ARG A 31 15.41 21.38 -10.40
CA ARG A 31 16.17 21.29 -9.15
C ARG A 31 15.75 20.05 -8.36
N ALA A 32 16.65 19.54 -7.51
CA ALA A 32 16.35 18.41 -6.63
C ALA A 32 15.74 18.83 -5.27
N LYS A 33 16.05 20.05 -4.80
CA LYS A 33 15.60 20.56 -3.50
C LYS A 33 14.08 20.72 -3.48
N GLY A 34 13.42 20.12 -2.48
CA GLY A 34 11.97 20.18 -2.30
C GLY A 34 11.21 18.94 -2.77
N PHE A 35 11.89 17.93 -3.32
CA PHE A 35 11.24 16.72 -3.83
C PHE A 35 10.37 16.00 -2.79
N PHE A 36 10.90 15.78 -1.58
CA PHE A 36 10.17 15.08 -0.51
C PHE A 36 8.88 15.81 -0.11
N GLU A 37 8.95 17.14 0.00
CA GLU A 37 7.77 17.96 0.27
C GLU A 37 6.77 17.91 -0.90
N TRP A 38 7.26 17.91 -2.14
CA TRP A 38 6.45 17.83 -3.35
C TRP A 38 5.71 16.50 -3.55
N ILE A 39 6.29 15.39 -3.07
CA ILE A 39 5.58 14.10 -3.00
C ILE A 39 4.74 13.95 -1.71
N GLY A 40 4.69 14.96 -0.85
CA GLY A 40 3.86 14.93 0.35
C GLY A 40 4.50 14.20 1.54
N PHE A 41 5.82 13.99 1.55
CA PHE A 41 6.53 13.50 2.73
C PHE A 41 6.73 14.64 3.74
N LYS A 42 5.62 15.08 4.34
CA LYS A 42 5.53 16.18 5.30
C LYS A 42 4.43 15.90 6.32
N THR A 43 4.46 16.54 7.48
CA THR A 43 3.39 16.47 8.48
C THR A 43 2.30 17.52 8.20
N THR A 44 1.16 17.39 8.87
CA THR A 44 0.12 18.42 8.93
C THR A 44 -0.14 18.81 10.39
N GLU A 45 -0.59 20.04 10.61
CA GLU A 45 -1.12 20.51 11.90
C GLU A 45 -2.58 20.05 12.13
N ASN A 46 -3.26 19.61 11.07
CA ASN A 46 -4.65 19.14 11.17
C ASN A 46 -4.74 17.87 12.02
N ASN A 47 -5.75 17.81 12.89
CA ASN A 47 -6.06 16.58 13.61
C ASN A 47 -6.71 15.55 12.68
N VAL A 48 -5.87 14.70 12.10
CA VAL A 48 -6.28 13.63 11.17
C VAL A 48 -6.58 12.29 11.85
N PHE A 49 -6.27 12.16 13.13
CA PHE A 49 -6.32 10.88 13.85
C PHE A 49 -7.70 10.21 13.78
N LYS A 50 -8.78 10.99 13.97
CA LYS A 50 -10.15 10.45 13.87
C LYS A 50 -10.44 9.81 12.52
N TYR A 51 -9.95 10.40 11.43
CA TYR A 51 -10.15 9.89 10.09
C TYR A 51 -9.29 8.64 9.83
N MET A 52 -8.06 8.62 10.37
CA MET A 52 -7.21 7.44 10.31
C MET A 52 -7.86 6.23 10.99
N VAL A 53 -8.41 6.43 12.20
CA VAL A 53 -9.11 5.38 12.94
C VAL A 53 -10.35 4.91 12.17
N ILE A 54 -11.17 5.83 11.65
CA ILE A 54 -12.36 5.48 10.86
C ILE A 54 -11.97 4.64 9.65
N ILE A 55 -10.97 5.07 8.87
CA ILE A 55 -10.52 4.34 7.67
C ILE A 55 -9.99 2.95 8.06
N PHE A 56 -9.14 2.88 9.07
CA PHE A 56 -8.53 1.63 9.52
C PHE A 56 -9.59 0.63 10.00
N VAL A 57 -10.47 1.04 10.92
CA VAL A 57 -11.52 0.18 11.47
C VAL A 57 -12.52 -0.22 10.38
N SER A 58 -12.93 0.71 9.52
CA SER A 58 -13.86 0.39 8.42
C SER A 58 -13.26 -0.64 7.47
N PHE A 59 -11.98 -0.50 7.12
CA PHE A 59 -11.30 -1.47 6.28
C PHE A 59 -11.23 -2.85 6.94
N LEU A 60 -10.87 -2.92 8.23
CA LEU A 60 -10.83 -4.18 8.98
C LEU A 60 -12.20 -4.86 9.07
N VAL A 61 -13.30 -4.11 9.16
CA VAL A 61 -14.65 -4.69 9.17
C VAL A 61 -15.05 -5.15 7.77
N ILE A 62 -14.84 -4.32 6.74
CA ILE A 62 -15.22 -4.61 5.36
C ILE A 62 -14.48 -5.83 4.80
N ILE A 63 -13.21 -6.03 5.17
CA ILE A 63 -12.40 -7.10 4.59
C ILE A 63 -12.83 -8.50 5.05
N ILE A 64 -13.54 -8.65 6.18
CA ILE A 64 -13.85 -9.95 6.80
C ILE A 64 -14.60 -10.88 5.82
N LEU A 65 -15.76 -10.46 5.30
CA LEU A 65 -16.58 -11.31 4.44
C LEU A 65 -15.90 -11.62 3.10
N PRO A 66 -15.33 -10.63 2.37
CA PRO A 66 -14.55 -10.89 1.17
C PRO A 66 -13.38 -11.84 1.41
N TYR A 67 -12.67 -11.68 2.53
CA TYR A 67 -11.54 -12.55 2.87
C TYR A 67 -11.98 -13.99 3.10
N LEU A 68 -13.04 -14.21 3.88
CA LEU A 68 -13.62 -15.54 4.12
C LEU A 68 -14.06 -16.20 2.81
N TYR A 69 -14.66 -15.43 1.91
CA TYR A 69 -15.02 -15.92 0.58
C TYR A 69 -13.77 -16.37 -0.20
N LEU A 70 -12.77 -15.50 -0.34
CA LEU A 70 -11.54 -15.80 -1.09
C LEU A 70 -10.77 -16.99 -0.50
N TYR A 71 -10.81 -17.15 0.83
CA TYR A 71 -10.25 -18.30 1.52
C TYR A 71 -10.99 -19.60 1.16
N ASN A 72 -12.31 -19.63 1.34
CA ASN A 72 -13.13 -20.82 1.08
C ASN A 72 -13.13 -21.24 -0.40
N THR A 73 -12.90 -20.32 -1.33
CA THR A 73 -12.79 -20.60 -2.76
C THR A 73 -11.36 -20.85 -3.24
N ASN A 74 -10.39 -21.00 -2.33
CA ASN A 74 -8.96 -21.22 -2.66
C ASN A 74 -8.40 -20.18 -3.66
N SER A 75 -8.90 -18.95 -3.55
CA SER A 75 -8.54 -17.83 -4.42
C SER A 75 -7.36 -17.03 -3.86
N LEU A 76 -7.06 -17.17 -2.56
CA LEU A 76 -5.89 -16.56 -1.92
C LEU A 76 -4.60 -17.28 -2.33
N THR A 77 -3.55 -16.50 -2.56
CA THR A 77 -2.21 -16.99 -2.89
C THR A 77 -1.24 -16.55 -1.79
N TYR A 78 -0.63 -17.49 -1.08
CA TYR A 78 0.35 -17.21 -0.02
C TYR A 78 1.76 -17.50 -0.51
N THR A 79 2.41 -16.49 -1.08
CA THR A 79 3.76 -16.58 -1.62
C THR A 79 4.58 -15.36 -1.21
N GLY A 80 5.91 -15.49 -1.32
CA GLY A 80 6.85 -14.42 -1.04
C GLY A 80 7.61 -14.62 0.26
N PHE A 81 8.59 -13.74 0.49
CA PHE A 81 9.59 -13.92 1.54
C PHE A 81 9.01 -13.97 2.95
N THR A 82 7.87 -13.31 3.22
CA THR A 82 7.20 -13.37 4.53
C THR A 82 6.75 -14.79 4.86
N VAL A 83 6.06 -15.44 3.91
CA VAL A 83 5.59 -16.84 4.03
C VAL A 83 6.78 -17.79 4.10
N ASP A 84 7.79 -17.61 3.26
CA ASP A 84 8.99 -18.46 3.25
C ASP A 84 9.78 -18.36 4.56
N ALA A 85 9.92 -17.15 5.10
CA ALA A 85 10.56 -16.93 6.40
C ALA A 85 9.80 -17.62 7.54
N TYR A 86 8.47 -17.51 7.56
CA TYR A 86 7.66 -18.19 8.57
C TYR A 86 7.76 -19.71 8.47
N LYS A 87 7.65 -20.28 7.27
CA LYS A 87 7.79 -21.73 7.06
C LYS A 87 9.16 -22.26 7.47
N GLN A 88 10.22 -21.49 7.27
CA GLN A 88 11.58 -21.92 7.58
C GLN A 88 11.98 -21.67 9.04
N TYR A 89 11.56 -20.55 9.63
CA TYR A 89 12.06 -20.10 10.94
C TYR A 89 10.98 -19.88 12.00
N GLY A 90 9.70 -20.10 11.69
CA GLY A 90 8.57 -19.82 12.58
C GLY A 90 8.50 -18.36 13.02
N TRP A 91 8.03 -18.11 14.24
CA TRP A 91 8.05 -16.79 14.90
C TRP A 91 9.45 -16.41 15.41
N SER A 92 10.41 -16.31 14.49
CA SER A 92 11.76 -15.84 14.79
C SER A 92 11.89 -14.33 14.61
N MET A 93 12.95 -13.76 15.18
CA MET A 93 13.35 -12.37 14.91
C MET A 93 13.56 -12.13 13.40
N GLN A 94 14.06 -13.12 12.66
CA GLN A 94 14.25 -13.01 11.22
C GLN A 94 12.91 -12.86 10.48
N THR A 95 11.89 -13.64 10.85
CA THR A 95 10.54 -13.54 10.29
C THR A 95 9.93 -12.18 10.57
N ILE A 96 10.04 -11.68 11.80
CA ILE A 96 9.55 -10.35 12.19
C ILE A 96 10.21 -9.26 11.34
N LEU A 97 11.54 -9.31 11.18
CA LEU A 97 12.27 -8.34 10.35
C LEU A 97 11.82 -8.38 8.89
N VAL A 98 11.64 -9.58 8.33
CA VAL A 98 11.14 -9.75 6.95
C VAL A 98 9.75 -9.13 6.79
N ILE A 99 8.82 -9.37 7.73
CA ILE A 99 7.49 -8.75 7.72
C ILE A 99 7.59 -7.23 7.77
N LEU A 100 8.38 -6.67 8.69
CA LEU A 100 8.50 -5.22 8.86
C LEU A 100 9.11 -4.55 7.62
N ILE A 101 10.17 -5.12 7.04
CA ILE A 101 10.78 -4.60 5.82
C ILE A 101 9.79 -4.65 4.66
N TRP A 102 9.10 -5.79 4.49
CA TRP A 102 8.12 -5.94 3.43
C TRP A 102 6.95 -4.96 3.58
N ALA A 103 6.31 -4.96 4.75
CA ALA A 103 5.10 -4.17 5.00
C ALA A 103 5.37 -2.66 5.03
N VAL A 104 6.35 -2.22 5.82
CA VAL A 104 6.59 -0.80 6.06
C VAL A 104 7.33 -0.16 4.88
N VAL A 105 8.37 -0.83 4.37
CA VAL A 105 9.30 -0.24 3.40
C VAL A 105 8.97 -0.67 1.97
N GLN A 106 8.95 -1.98 1.69
CA GLN A 106 8.79 -2.44 0.31
C GLN A 106 7.42 -2.08 -0.24
N THR A 107 6.34 -2.53 0.39
CA THR A 107 4.98 -2.37 -0.13
C THR A 107 4.45 -0.98 0.20
N SER A 108 4.24 -0.67 1.49
CA SER A 108 3.46 0.51 1.83
C SER A 108 4.15 1.84 1.49
N LEU A 109 5.45 1.99 1.76
CA LEU A 109 6.16 3.24 1.45
C LEU A 109 6.25 3.47 -0.07
N SER A 110 6.69 2.45 -0.83
CA SER A 110 6.89 2.61 -2.29
C SER A 110 5.59 2.95 -3.01
N GLU A 111 4.48 2.29 -2.62
CA GLU A 111 3.17 2.54 -3.21
C GLU A 111 2.57 3.88 -2.78
N GLU A 112 2.79 4.33 -1.54
CA GLU A 112 2.34 5.66 -1.08
C GLU A 112 3.06 6.77 -1.83
N ILE A 113 4.39 6.64 -2.01
CA ILE A 113 5.21 7.57 -2.81
C ILE A 113 4.66 7.65 -4.24
N PHE A 114 4.45 6.51 -4.89
CA PHE A 114 4.03 6.50 -6.30
C PHE A 114 2.57 6.91 -6.49
N PHE A 115 1.64 6.29 -5.77
CA PHE A 115 0.21 6.46 -6.02
C PHE A 115 -0.37 7.73 -5.41
N ARG A 116 0.00 8.09 -4.18
CA ARG A 116 -0.60 9.25 -3.49
C ARG A 116 0.30 10.45 -3.67
N GLY A 117 1.59 10.26 -3.37
CA GLY A 117 2.61 11.28 -3.49
C GLY A 117 2.86 11.72 -4.92
N PHE A 118 2.64 10.84 -5.90
CA PHE A 118 2.81 11.15 -7.32
C PHE A 118 1.59 11.14 -8.21
N LEU A 119 1.11 9.97 -8.60
CA LEU A 119 0.04 9.85 -9.58
C LEU A 119 -1.21 10.63 -9.10
N GLY A 120 -1.63 10.39 -7.86
CA GLY A 120 -2.77 11.02 -7.22
C GLY A 120 -2.62 12.53 -7.10
N ASN A 121 -1.48 13.03 -6.63
CA ASN A 121 -1.21 14.47 -6.58
C ASN A 121 -1.41 15.14 -7.95
N ARG A 122 -0.87 14.54 -9.00
CA ARG A 122 -0.89 15.08 -10.37
C ARG A 122 -2.27 15.01 -11.01
N LEU A 123 -2.99 13.92 -10.78
CA LEU A 123 -4.37 13.77 -11.24
C LEU A 123 -5.31 14.72 -10.49
N PHE A 124 -5.12 14.89 -9.18
CA PHE A 124 -5.93 15.78 -8.36
C PHE A 124 -5.74 17.26 -8.74
N GLU A 125 -4.51 17.68 -9.03
CA GLU A 125 -4.23 19.05 -9.55
C GLU A 125 -5.00 19.34 -10.85
N LYS A 126 -5.21 18.33 -11.71
CA LYS A 126 -5.88 18.49 -13.01
C LYS A 126 -7.40 18.29 -12.96
N LEU A 127 -7.88 17.38 -12.12
CA LEU A 127 -9.25 16.86 -12.17
C LEU A 127 -9.98 17.00 -10.82
N GLY A 128 -9.36 17.60 -9.82
CA GLY A 128 -9.87 17.66 -8.45
C GLY A 128 -10.17 16.27 -7.91
N ASN A 129 -11.35 16.09 -7.31
CA ASN A 129 -11.79 14.82 -6.74
C ASN A 129 -11.84 13.66 -7.76
N GLY A 130 -12.06 13.95 -9.05
CA GLY A 130 -12.03 12.92 -10.10
C GLY A 130 -10.65 12.28 -10.26
N GLY A 131 -9.57 13.00 -9.91
CA GLY A 131 -8.22 12.46 -9.94
C GLY A 131 -7.98 11.35 -8.91
N ASN A 132 -8.62 11.46 -7.73
CA ASN A 132 -8.57 10.42 -6.70
C ASN A 132 -9.27 9.13 -7.15
N ILE A 133 -10.39 9.25 -7.89
CA ILE A 133 -11.09 8.10 -8.45
C ILE A 133 -10.20 7.37 -9.46
N ILE A 134 -9.55 8.09 -10.38
CA ILE A 134 -8.69 7.48 -11.40
C ILE A 134 -7.49 6.80 -10.74
N GLN A 135 -6.82 7.44 -9.79
CA GLN A 135 -5.72 6.81 -9.06
C GLN A 135 -6.18 5.55 -8.31
N ALA A 136 -7.35 5.56 -7.69
CA ALA A 136 -7.89 4.40 -7.00
C ALA A 136 -8.21 3.25 -7.95
N ILE A 137 -8.75 3.54 -9.14
CA ILE A 137 -8.99 2.54 -10.20
C ILE A 137 -7.68 1.91 -10.65
N ILE A 138 -6.64 2.72 -10.91
CA ILE A 138 -5.32 2.20 -11.34
C ILE A 138 -4.71 1.35 -10.22
N PHE A 139 -4.77 1.83 -8.98
CA PHE A 139 -4.28 1.11 -7.82
C PHE A 139 -5.01 -0.23 -7.65
N GLY A 140 -6.35 -0.25 -7.70
CA GLY A 140 -7.11 -1.49 -7.65
C GLY A 140 -6.80 -2.44 -8.81
N GLY A 141 -6.61 -1.89 -10.01
CA GLY A 141 -6.33 -2.65 -11.23
C GLY A 141 -5.04 -3.44 -11.16
N ILE A 142 -3.95 -2.85 -10.66
CA ILE A 142 -2.66 -3.56 -10.55
C ILE A 142 -2.71 -4.74 -9.57
N HIS A 143 -3.61 -4.70 -8.57
CA HIS A 143 -3.72 -5.74 -7.55
C HIS A 143 -4.48 -6.99 -8.03
N ILE A 144 -5.26 -6.87 -9.11
CA ILE A 144 -5.95 -8.00 -9.74
C ILE A 144 -4.97 -9.12 -10.10
N VAL A 145 -3.71 -8.77 -10.41
CA VAL A 145 -2.63 -9.73 -10.74
C VAL A 145 -2.50 -10.85 -9.71
N SER A 146 -2.78 -10.57 -8.43
CA SER A 146 -2.70 -11.56 -7.33
C SER A 146 -3.72 -12.72 -7.43
N VAL A 147 -4.79 -12.53 -8.21
CA VAL A 147 -5.91 -13.48 -8.35
C VAL A 147 -6.25 -13.79 -9.81
N VAL A 148 -5.32 -13.52 -10.74
CA VAL A 148 -5.48 -13.90 -12.15
C VAL A 148 -5.68 -15.41 -12.26
N GLY A 149 -6.67 -15.81 -13.06
CA GLY A 149 -7.04 -17.22 -13.24
C GLY A 149 -7.91 -17.80 -12.12
N LYS A 150 -8.21 -17.04 -11.05
CA LYS A 150 -9.10 -17.49 -9.95
C LYS A 150 -10.59 -17.21 -10.22
N GLY A 151 -10.92 -16.61 -11.37
CA GLY A 151 -12.29 -16.27 -11.77
C GLY A 151 -12.60 -14.78 -11.62
N ILE A 152 -13.73 -14.36 -12.22
CA ILE A 152 -14.11 -12.94 -12.29
C ILE A 152 -14.41 -12.36 -10.91
N LEU A 153 -15.13 -13.11 -10.06
CA LEU A 153 -15.56 -12.58 -8.76
C LEU A 153 -14.37 -12.28 -7.82
N PRO A 154 -13.35 -13.14 -7.66
CA PRO A 154 -12.13 -12.77 -6.93
C PRO A 154 -11.43 -11.53 -7.47
N MET A 155 -11.34 -11.37 -8.80
CA MET A 155 -10.76 -10.18 -9.43
C MET A 155 -11.53 -8.91 -9.06
N VAL A 156 -12.87 -8.95 -9.12
CA VAL A 156 -13.74 -7.83 -8.72
C VAL A 156 -13.58 -7.51 -7.24
N ILE A 157 -13.55 -8.54 -6.37
CA ILE A 157 -13.35 -8.36 -4.93
C ILE A 157 -12.03 -7.66 -4.64
N ILE A 158 -10.92 -8.17 -5.18
CA ILE A 158 -9.59 -7.59 -4.95
C ILE A 158 -9.52 -6.17 -5.50
N PHE A 159 -10.06 -5.93 -6.69
CA PHE A 159 -10.14 -4.58 -7.28
C PHE A 159 -10.89 -3.61 -6.37
N LEU A 160 -12.06 -3.99 -5.86
CA LEU A 160 -12.87 -3.13 -5.00
C LEU A 160 -12.22 -2.90 -3.63
N LEU A 161 -11.61 -3.92 -3.03
CA LEU A 161 -10.93 -3.79 -1.74
C LEU A 161 -9.71 -2.87 -1.83
N THR A 162 -8.81 -3.16 -2.77
CA THR A 162 -7.55 -2.42 -2.93
C THR A 162 -7.80 -1.04 -3.51
N GLY A 163 -8.66 -0.92 -4.52
CA GLY A 163 -9.10 0.38 -5.05
C GLY A 163 -9.85 1.21 -4.01
N GLY A 164 -10.74 0.60 -3.23
CA GLY A 164 -11.49 1.26 -2.16
C GLY A 164 -10.60 1.85 -1.07
N ILE A 165 -9.63 1.08 -0.55
CA ILE A 165 -8.66 1.61 0.40
C ILE A 165 -7.74 2.65 -0.26
N GLY A 166 -7.33 2.43 -1.51
CA GLY A 166 -6.56 3.41 -2.29
C GLY A 166 -7.27 4.76 -2.44
N TYR A 167 -8.59 4.75 -2.66
CA TYR A 167 -9.41 5.96 -2.68
C TYR A 167 -9.46 6.64 -1.31
N ALA A 168 -9.71 5.86 -0.25
CA ALA A 168 -9.83 6.39 1.11
C ALA A 168 -8.51 7.04 1.59
N LEU A 169 -7.37 6.41 1.30
CA LEU A 169 -6.05 6.96 1.64
C LEU A 169 -5.72 8.21 0.81
N GLY A 170 -6.07 8.23 -0.47
CA GLY A 170 -5.92 9.42 -1.30
C GLY A 170 -6.80 10.59 -0.83
N TRP A 171 -8.04 10.32 -0.42
CA TRP A 171 -8.93 11.30 0.20
C TRP A 171 -8.38 11.82 1.54
N LEU A 172 -7.88 10.93 2.40
CA LEU A 172 -7.25 11.31 3.66
C LEU A 172 -6.08 12.27 3.41
N SER A 173 -5.18 11.88 2.50
CA SER A 173 -4.03 12.70 2.12
C SER A 173 -4.46 14.07 1.64
N LYS A 174 -5.35 14.14 0.65
CA LYS A 174 -5.72 15.39 -0.02
C LYS A 174 -6.67 16.27 0.76
N SER A 175 -7.69 15.69 1.36
CA SER A 175 -8.78 16.45 1.97
C SER A 175 -8.58 16.71 3.45
N LYS A 176 -7.70 15.96 4.14
CA LYS A 176 -7.51 16.07 5.60
C LYS A 176 -6.07 16.32 6.02
N ALA A 177 -5.08 15.88 5.25
CA ALA A 177 -3.67 15.91 5.65
C ALA A 177 -2.79 16.83 4.80
N ASP A 178 -3.35 17.84 4.14
CA ASP A 178 -2.63 18.84 3.31
C ASP A 178 -1.71 18.23 2.24
N GLY A 179 -2.12 17.08 1.68
CA GLY A 179 -1.36 16.30 0.73
C GLY A 179 -0.26 15.43 1.33
N SER A 180 -0.22 15.26 2.65
CA SER A 180 0.72 14.37 3.32
C SER A 180 0.42 12.91 3.01
N ILE A 181 1.46 12.12 2.71
CA ILE A 181 1.36 10.67 2.54
C ILE A 181 1.66 9.89 3.83
N ILE A 182 2.23 10.54 4.85
CA ILE A 182 2.69 9.88 6.09
C ILE A 182 1.54 9.17 6.80
N TYR A 183 0.38 9.81 6.89
CA TYR A 183 -0.77 9.27 7.61
C TYR A 183 -1.42 8.10 6.88
N GLY A 184 -1.49 8.15 5.55
CA GLY A 184 -1.94 7.01 4.74
C GLY A 184 -0.95 5.84 4.83
N TRP A 185 0.34 6.14 4.77
CA TRP A 185 1.43 5.17 4.92
C TRP A 185 1.37 4.42 6.25
N ILE A 186 1.11 5.11 7.36
CA ILE A 186 0.95 4.46 8.68
C ILE A 186 -0.20 3.43 8.66
N ILE A 187 -1.37 3.80 8.13
CA ILE A 187 -2.52 2.88 8.03
C ILE A 187 -2.16 1.70 7.14
N HIS A 188 -1.61 1.98 5.96
CA HIS A 188 -1.26 0.98 4.96
C HIS A 188 -0.21 -0.01 5.49
N ALA A 189 0.84 0.48 6.15
CA ALA A 189 1.87 -0.35 6.77
C ALA A 189 1.28 -1.20 7.90
N THR A 190 0.42 -0.62 8.74
CA THR A 190 -0.23 -1.35 9.84
C THR A 190 -1.07 -2.51 9.33
N VAL A 191 -1.88 -2.29 8.29
CA VAL A 191 -2.67 -3.35 7.65
C VAL A 191 -1.76 -4.43 7.06
N ASN A 192 -0.66 -4.06 6.41
CA ASN A 192 0.28 -5.03 5.85
C ASN A 192 1.09 -5.77 6.93
N ILE A 193 1.29 -5.22 8.13
CA ILE A 193 1.90 -5.96 9.24
C ILE A 193 0.91 -7.01 9.77
N ILE A 194 -0.37 -6.63 9.91
CA ILE A 194 -1.42 -7.53 10.44
C ILE A 194 -1.71 -8.69 9.48
N SER A 195 -1.69 -8.44 8.17
CA SER A 195 -2.07 -9.44 7.16
C SER A 195 -1.28 -10.77 7.26
N PRO A 196 0.06 -10.80 7.25
CA PRO A 196 0.84 -12.02 7.46
C PRO A 196 0.56 -12.69 8.81
N ILE A 197 0.34 -11.93 9.88
CA ILE A 197 0.02 -12.49 11.20
C ILE A 197 -1.28 -13.30 11.13
N VAL A 198 -2.32 -12.77 10.48
CA VAL A 198 -3.59 -13.49 10.28
C VAL A 198 -3.36 -14.75 9.45
N VAL A 199 -2.57 -14.66 8.37
CA VAL A 199 -2.25 -15.84 7.54
C VAL A 199 -1.54 -16.91 8.36
N PHE A 200 -0.52 -16.54 9.13
CA PHE A 200 0.35 -17.47 9.87
C PHE A 200 -0.30 -18.11 11.10
N MET A 201 -1.32 -17.45 11.67
CA MET A 201 -2.00 -17.97 12.86
C MET A 201 -3.22 -18.82 12.51
N PHE A 202 -3.87 -18.57 11.38
CA PHE A 202 -5.18 -19.15 11.09
C PHE A 202 -5.24 -19.98 9.80
N LEU A 203 -4.25 -19.89 8.91
CA LEU A 203 -4.37 -20.42 7.54
C LEU A 203 -3.20 -21.30 7.10
N ILE A 204 -2.03 -21.14 7.71
CA ILE A 204 -0.84 -22.00 7.51
C ILE A 204 -0.19 -22.31 8.84
#